data_AF-A0A6A3WVJ9-F1
#
_entry.id   AF-A0A6A3WVJ9-F1
#
_cell.length_a   1.000
_cell.length_b   1.000
_cell.length_c   1.000
_cell.angle_alpha   90.00
_cell.angle_beta   90.00
_cell.angle_gamma   90.00
#
_symmetry.space_group_name_H-M   'P 1'
#
loop_
_entity.id
_entity.type
_entity.pdbx_description
1 polymer ?
#
loop_
_entity_poly.entity_id
_entity_poly.type
_entity_poly.pdbx_seq_one_letter_code
_entity_poly.pdbx_strand_id
1 'polypeptide(L)'
;MKFCPQIEHLDGYKEMLVHGDAQCHDMWAITLETWEAFNKTCTNLREFSWAVVPFADPFFQVFGDHVKPHLNSLSLTANECWNYHRYFRECEGQIVPPPPNDAEEDVEVSRPGYGLLATEITAVLKACPALTDLSVEINCLHNARKKYVNADLYGDDFFEAVADRCPQLESISMLDCSGYANFNIKSIETLTDRTLLLLAKMKSLRSIELAPARLTGKGIFDYLCCVSKEKGLVGGERSIEIRMGGHQRTPFAPPRFYAEIVEFLELLSEISEEELGAATCRQKPEIYIKNPYESKGNVFSRIDFICLKWSPKSEFDRELFHEWMEEEAEHDTYRDASMYEGISGDEGNFDDSDSDDDDDDDNGISARDLLLWRAIAARFMNADMH
;
A
#
# COMPACT_ATOMS: atom_id res chain seq x y z
N MET A 1 3.64 -19.48 33.64
CA MET A 1 3.57 -18.06 34.03
C MET A 1 2.14 -17.59 33.83
N LYS A 2 1.56 -16.88 34.80
CA LYS A 2 0.29 -16.14 34.66
C LYS A 2 0.53 -15.07 33.58
N PHE A 3 -0.11 -15.18 32.42
CA PHE A 3 0.04 -14.22 31.33
C PHE A 3 -0.20 -12.80 31.86
N CYS A 4 0.81 -11.94 31.70
CA CYS A 4 0.97 -10.68 32.41
C CYS A 4 -0.17 -9.70 32.04
N PRO A 5 -1.17 -9.50 32.91
CA PRO A 5 -2.38 -8.73 32.55
C PRO A 5 -2.12 -7.23 32.41
N GLN A 6 -0.94 -6.78 32.84
CA GLN A 6 -0.49 -5.39 32.79
C GLN A 6 0.39 -5.09 31.57
N ILE A 7 0.51 -6.03 30.63
CA ILE A 7 1.19 -5.73 29.36
C ILE A 7 0.36 -4.71 28.60
N GLU A 8 0.95 -3.55 28.35
CA GLU A 8 0.36 -2.48 27.55
C GLU A 8 0.96 -2.43 26.14
N HIS A 9 2.24 -2.74 26.00
CA HIS A 9 2.95 -2.70 24.73
C HIS A 9 3.51 -4.08 24.42
N LEU A 10 3.07 -4.64 23.29
CA LEU A 10 3.83 -5.64 22.56
C LEU A 10 4.42 -5.04 21.27
N ASP A 11 4.49 -3.70 21.27
CA ASP A 11 5.16 -2.78 20.35
C ASP A 11 6.64 -2.55 20.71
N GLY A 12 7.55 -3.49 20.40
CA GLY A 12 9.00 -3.25 20.45
C GLY A 12 9.70 -3.67 19.16
N TYR A 13 8.90 -4.02 18.14
CA TYR A 13 9.39 -4.68 16.94
C TYR A 13 9.62 -3.69 15.80
N LYS A 14 9.03 -2.50 15.85
CA LYS A 14 9.43 -1.38 14.99
C LYS A 14 10.94 -1.07 15.04
N GLU A 15 11.59 -1.33 16.18
CA GLU A 15 13.06 -1.22 16.33
C GLU A 15 13.83 -2.47 15.85
N MET A 16 13.14 -3.59 15.63
CA MET A 16 13.71 -4.86 15.15
C MET A 16 13.45 -5.14 13.67
N LEU A 17 12.55 -4.39 13.02
CA LEU A 17 12.45 -4.35 11.56
C LEU A 17 13.80 -3.76 11.08
N VAL A 18 14.72 -4.62 10.66
CA VAL A 18 15.95 -4.19 10.01
C VAL A 18 15.51 -3.37 8.80
N HIS A 19 15.79 -2.07 8.82
CA HIS A 19 15.50 -1.14 7.71
C HIS A 19 14.06 -1.13 7.17
N GLY A 20 13.08 -1.40 8.03
CA GLY A 20 11.67 -1.43 7.60
C GLY A 20 11.30 -2.69 6.81
N ASP A 21 12.04 -3.80 6.93
CA ASP A 21 11.68 -5.07 6.30
C ASP A 21 10.55 -5.80 7.06
N ALA A 22 9.61 -6.45 6.36
CA ALA A 22 8.55 -7.32 6.91
C ALA A 22 9.10 -8.66 7.51
N GLN A 23 10.35 -8.65 7.96
CA GLN A 23 11.05 -9.75 8.59
C GLN A 23 11.08 -9.54 10.10
N CYS A 24 10.60 -10.54 10.85
CA CYS A 24 10.82 -10.60 12.28
C CYS A 24 11.36 -11.98 12.66
N HIS A 25 12.54 -12.03 13.27
CA HIS A 25 13.15 -13.30 13.71
C HIS A 25 12.69 -13.73 15.11
N ASP A 26 12.17 -12.80 15.92
CA ASP A 26 11.65 -13.04 17.26
C ASP A 26 10.18 -13.51 17.22
N MET A 27 9.95 -14.61 16.49
CA MET A 27 8.63 -15.24 16.34
C MET A 27 8.21 -16.01 17.59
N TRP A 28 6.95 -15.88 17.96
CA TRP A 28 6.38 -16.59 19.09
C TRP A 28 5.90 -17.97 18.63
N ALA A 29 6.65 -19.01 18.97
CA ALA A 29 6.20 -20.40 18.85
C ALA A 29 5.11 -20.71 19.89
N ILE A 30 3.91 -20.16 19.68
CA ILE A 30 2.78 -20.19 20.60
C ILE A 30 1.67 -21.12 20.10
N THR A 31 1.16 -21.97 21.00
CA THR A 31 0.00 -22.82 20.69
C THR A 31 -1.29 -22.00 20.71
N LEU A 32 -2.33 -22.46 19.99
CA LEU A 32 -3.63 -21.79 19.98
C LEU A 32 -4.24 -21.70 21.38
N GLU A 33 -4.08 -22.75 22.22
CA GLU A 33 -4.53 -22.74 23.62
C GLU A 33 -3.83 -21.63 24.44
N THR A 34 -2.52 -21.48 24.25
CA THR A 34 -1.73 -20.44 24.91
C THR A 34 -2.15 -19.05 24.45
N TRP A 35 -2.41 -18.89 23.14
CA TRP A 35 -2.91 -17.64 22.56
C TRP A 35 -4.29 -17.26 23.09
N GLU A 36 -5.19 -18.22 23.26
CA GLU A 36 -6.50 -18.00 23.86
C GLU A 36 -6.39 -17.59 25.34
N ALA A 37 -5.56 -18.28 26.11
CA ALA A 37 -5.31 -17.92 27.51
C ALA A 37 -4.71 -16.51 27.65
N PHE A 38 -3.80 -16.14 26.76
CA PHE A 38 -3.25 -14.79 26.68
C PHE A 38 -4.35 -13.76 26.37
N ASN A 39 -5.16 -14.00 25.33
CA ASN A 39 -6.18 -13.05 24.90
C ASN A 39 -7.28 -12.81 25.94
N LYS A 40 -7.63 -13.85 26.72
CA LYS A 40 -8.55 -13.73 27.86
C LYS A 40 -8.10 -12.78 28.95
N THR A 41 -6.78 -12.58 29.10
CA THR A 41 -6.20 -11.86 30.25
C THR A 41 -5.57 -10.52 29.88
N CYS A 42 -5.13 -10.37 28.64
CA CYS A 42 -4.46 -9.15 28.17
C CYS A 42 -5.47 -8.12 27.69
N THR A 43 -6.07 -7.32 28.59
CA THR A 43 -7.06 -6.27 28.24
C THR A 43 -6.45 -4.88 28.12
N ASN A 44 -5.25 -4.66 28.65
CA ASN A 44 -4.59 -3.36 28.70
C ASN A 44 -3.72 -3.08 27.46
N LEU A 45 -3.75 -3.96 26.46
CA LEU A 45 -2.97 -3.82 25.25
C LEU A 45 -3.31 -2.52 24.53
N ARG A 46 -2.29 -1.72 24.24
CA ARG A 46 -2.35 -0.46 23.49
C ARG A 46 -1.81 -0.60 22.09
N GLU A 47 -0.82 -1.47 21.92
CA GLU A 47 -0.14 -1.68 20.65
C GLU A 47 0.19 -3.16 20.41
N PHE A 48 -0.06 -3.63 19.17
CA PHE A 48 0.18 -5.01 18.78
C PHE A 48 0.60 -5.13 17.30
N SER A 49 1.53 -6.04 17.01
CA SER A 49 1.93 -6.40 15.65
C SER A 49 1.73 -7.88 15.37
N TRP A 50 1.11 -8.20 14.24
CA TRP A 50 0.91 -9.58 13.79
C TRP A 50 2.18 -10.27 13.30
N ALA A 51 3.27 -9.53 13.08
CA ALA A 51 4.54 -10.08 12.59
C ALA A 51 5.12 -11.17 13.51
N VAL A 52 4.78 -11.14 14.80
CA VAL A 52 5.39 -12.00 15.83
C VAL A 52 4.57 -13.24 16.17
N VAL A 53 3.32 -13.33 15.71
CA VAL A 53 2.43 -14.48 15.94
C VAL A 53 2.03 -15.11 14.60
N PRO A 54 1.52 -16.35 14.59
CA PRO A 54 1.02 -16.97 13.36
C PRO A 54 -0.04 -16.08 12.69
N PHE A 55 0.18 -15.78 11.41
CA PHE A 55 -0.77 -15.06 10.57
C PHE A 55 -1.83 -16.05 10.08
N ALA A 56 -2.88 -16.27 10.87
CA ALA A 56 -3.79 -17.38 10.67
C ALA A 56 -5.21 -17.14 11.23
N ASP A 57 -6.21 -17.73 10.56
CA ASP A 57 -7.63 -17.59 10.87
C ASP A 57 -8.00 -18.01 12.30
N PRO A 58 -7.51 -19.14 12.85
CA PRO A 58 -7.80 -19.48 14.25
C PRO A 58 -7.26 -18.43 15.23
N PHE A 59 -6.14 -17.79 14.90
CA PHE A 59 -5.54 -16.75 15.73
C PHE A 59 -6.31 -15.43 15.62
N PHE A 60 -6.76 -15.08 14.41
CA PHE A 60 -7.63 -13.91 14.17
C PHE A 60 -8.95 -14.02 14.94
N GLN A 61 -9.59 -15.19 14.89
CA GLN A 61 -10.85 -15.45 15.60
C GLN A 61 -10.70 -15.32 17.11
N VAL A 62 -9.71 -16.01 17.69
CA VAL A 62 -9.45 -15.94 19.13
C VAL A 62 -9.14 -14.51 19.59
N PHE A 63 -8.36 -13.75 18.80
CA PHE A 63 -8.10 -12.35 19.13
C PHE A 63 -9.39 -11.51 19.08
N GLY A 64 -10.15 -11.65 17.99
CA GLY A 64 -11.42 -10.95 17.76
C GLY A 64 -12.48 -11.20 18.83
N ASP A 65 -12.50 -12.39 19.43
CA ASP A 65 -13.43 -12.77 20.49
C ASP A 65 -13.13 -12.09 21.85
N HIS A 66 -11.97 -11.44 21.99
CA HIS A 66 -11.51 -10.84 23.24
C HIS A 66 -11.16 -9.36 23.06
N VAL A 67 -12.13 -8.48 23.33
CA VAL A 67 -12.01 -7.02 23.17
C VAL A 67 -10.80 -6.44 23.89
N LYS A 68 -10.05 -5.59 23.18
CA LYS A 68 -8.91 -4.80 23.66
C LYS A 68 -9.32 -3.32 23.71
N PRO A 69 -9.93 -2.85 24.81
CA PRO A 69 -10.53 -1.52 24.89
C PRO A 69 -9.53 -0.36 24.77
N HIS A 70 -8.23 -0.63 24.92
CA HIS A 70 -7.18 0.39 24.90
C HIS A 70 -6.25 0.28 23.69
N LEU A 71 -6.49 -0.69 22.79
CA LEU A 71 -5.66 -0.94 21.62
C LEU A 71 -5.90 0.17 20.60
N ASN A 72 -4.90 1.03 20.44
CA ASN A 72 -4.94 2.19 19.57
C ASN A 72 -4.02 2.04 18.35
N SER A 73 -2.99 1.19 18.43
CA SER A 73 -2.07 0.89 17.33
C SER A 73 -2.08 -0.60 16.99
N LEU A 74 -2.33 -0.95 15.73
CA LEU A 74 -2.35 -2.33 15.24
C LEU A 74 -1.61 -2.45 13.92
N SER A 75 -0.61 -3.33 13.88
CA SER A 75 -0.01 -3.80 12.64
C SER A 75 -0.57 -5.17 12.27
N LEU A 76 -1.10 -5.28 11.05
CA LEU A 76 -1.57 -6.54 10.45
C LEU A 76 -0.56 -7.08 9.43
N THR A 77 0.74 -6.88 9.67
CA THR A 77 1.80 -7.38 8.79
C THR A 77 1.99 -8.89 8.94
N ALA A 78 1.90 -9.63 7.84
CA ALA A 78 2.35 -11.01 7.79
C ALA A 78 3.88 -11.05 7.73
N ASN A 79 4.52 -11.84 8.58
CA ASN A 79 5.97 -11.94 8.60
C ASN A 79 6.47 -12.99 7.61
N GLU A 80 7.35 -12.59 6.69
CA GLU A 80 7.86 -13.45 5.63
C GLU A 80 8.78 -14.58 6.13
N CYS A 81 9.30 -14.45 7.36
CA CYS A 81 10.16 -15.45 7.99
C CYS A 81 9.37 -16.63 8.60
N TRP A 82 8.03 -16.61 8.56
CA TRP A 82 7.21 -17.68 9.13
C TRP A 82 7.40 -19.01 8.39
N ASN A 83 7.95 -19.99 9.11
CA ASN A 83 7.99 -21.38 8.66
C ASN A 83 6.85 -22.19 9.28
N TYR A 84 5.71 -22.27 8.58
CA TYR A 84 4.54 -22.99 9.08
C TYR A 84 4.77 -24.49 9.26
N HIS A 85 5.62 -25.12 8.44
CA HIS A 85 5.98 -26.53 8.63
C HIS A 85 6.65 -26.79 9.98
N ARG A 86 7.60 -25.93 10.34
CA ARG A 86 8.26 -25.97 11.65
C ARG A 86 7.26 -25.70 12.78
N TYR A 87 6.42 -24.68 12.62
CA TYR A 87 5.37 -24.34 13.59
C TYR A 87 4.44 -25.54 13.89
N PHE A 88 3.91 -26.22 12.86
CA PHE A 88 3.03 -27.37 13.07
C PHE A 88 3.72 -28.56 13.75
N ARG A 89 5.01 -28.75 13.47
CA ARG A 89 5.83 -29.78 14.12
C ARG A 89 6.05 -29.50 15.60
N GLU A 90 6.41 -28.26 15.93
CA GLU A 90 6.84 -27.87 17.27
C GLU A 90 5.66 -27.53 18.20
N CYS A 91 4.63 -26.84 17.69
CA CYS A 91 3.54 -26.32 18.51
C CYS A 91 2.26 -27.17 18.45
N GLU A 92 1.99 -27.84 17.33
CA GLU A 92 0.80 -28.70 17.19
C GLU A 92 1.12 -30.19 17.30
N GLY A 93 2.40 -30.55 17.46
CA GLY A 93 2.84 -31.94 17.62
C GLY A 93 2.56 -32.81 16.39
N GLN A 94 2.30 -32.21 15.23
CA GLN A 94 2.07 -32.97 14.00
C GLN A 94 3.41 -33.39 13.41
N ILE A 95 3.63 -34.70 13.24
CA ILE A 95 4.72 -35.22 12.42
C ILE A 95 4.32 -35.03 10.96
N VAL A 96 4.44 -33.80 10.46
CA VAL A 96 4.40 -33.55 9.03
C VAL A 96 5.78 -34.00 8.50
N PRO A 97 5.84 -35.04 7.65
CA PRO A 97 7.11 -35.42 7.02
C PRO A 97 7.66 -34.17 6.33
N PRO A 98 8.96 -33.83 6.49
CA PRO A 98 9.56 -32.82 5.63
C PRO A 98 9.30 -33.24 4.18
N PRO A 99 8.93 -32.32 3.27
CA PRO A 99 8.73 -32.66 1.87
C PRO A 99 9.99 -33.40 1.36
N PRO A 100 9.86 -34.39 0.45
CA PRO A 100 10.93 -35.35 0.18
C PRO A 100 12.22 -34.78 -0.40
N ASN A 101 12.29 -33.48 -0.65
CA ASN A 101 13.51 -32.76 -1.01
C ASN A 101 13.47 -31.42 -0.29
N ASP A 102 14.55 -31.07 0.40
CA ASP A 102 14.84 -29.71 0.88
C ASP A 102 15.15 -28.76 -0.30
N ALA A 103 14.44 -28.92 -1.43
CA ALA A 103 14.35 -27.92 -2.47
C ALA A 103 13.23 -26.98 -2.04
N GLU A 104 13.61 -25.84 -1.48
CA GLU A 104 12.78 -24.78 -0.89
C GLU A 104 11.74 -24.15 -1.85
N GLU A 105 11.45 -24.74 -3.01
CA GLU A 105 10.75 -24.03 -4.09
C GLU A 105 9.34 -24.53 -4.43
N ASP A 106 8.87 -25.76 -4.11
CA ASP A 106 7.65 -26.23 -4.80
C ASP A 106 6.74 -27.24 -4.07
N VAL A 107 6.48 -27.09 -2.76
CA VAL A 107 5.37 -27.86 -2.14
C VAL A 107 4.54 -27.01 -1.18
N GLU A 108 3.63 -26.21 -1.77
CA GLU A 108 2.40 -25.74 -1.12
C GLU A 108 1.60 -26.94 -0.57
N VAL A 109 1.91 -27.36 0.65
CA VAL A 109 0.88 -27.87 1.56
C VAL A 109 0.69 -26.83 2.65
N SER A 110 0.33 -25.62 2.22
CA SER A 110 -0.16 -24.58 3.13
C SER A 110 -1.48 -25.10 3.69
N ARG A 111 -1.58 -25.15 5.02
CA ARG A 111 -2.82 -25.51 5.68
C ARG A 111 -3.85 -24.39 5.44
N PRO A 112 -5.11 -24.72 5.10
CA PRO A 112 -6.15 -23.70 4.97
C PRO A 112 -6.23 -22.84 6.25
N GLY A 113 -6.35 -21.53 6.05
CA GLY A 113 -6.43 -20.56 7.14
C GLY A 113 -5.10 -20.14 7.74
N TYR A 114 -3.95 -20.41 7.10
CA TYR A 114 -2.63 -19.97 7.57
C TYR A 114 -1.85 -19.31 6.43
N GLY A 115 -1.12 -18.23 6.73
CA GLY A 115 -0.27 -17.49 5.81
C GLY A 115 -1.01 -17.06 4.54
N LEU A 116 -0.50 -17.46 3.38
CA LEU A 116 -1.11 -17.24 2.07
C LEU A 116 -2.59 -17.70 1.98
N LEU A 117 -2.96 -18.75 2.71
CA LEU A 117 -4.32 -19.32 2.68
C LEU A 117 -5.22 -18.81 3.80
N ALA A 118 -4.79 -17.79 4.55
CA ALA A 118 -5.65 -17.11 5.52
C ALA A 118 -6.77 -16.34 4.80
N THR A 119 -7.93 -16.24 5.43
CA THR A 119 -9.16 -15.66 4.85
C THR A 119 -9.94 -14.77 5.81
N GLU A 120 -9.74 -14.91 7.12
CA GLU A 120 -10.59 -14.34 8.16
C GLU A 120 -9.94 -13.14 8.89
N ILE A 121 -9.08 -12.38 8.19
CA ILE A 121 -8.34 -11.25 8.80
C ILE A 121 -9.26 -10.21 9.46
N THR A 122 -10.47 -10.02 8.92
CA THR A 122 -11.44 -9.05 9.46
C THR A 122 -11.93 -9.42 10.86
N ALA A 123 -11.78 -10.68 11.28
CA ALA A 123 -12.16 -11.12 12.62
C ALA A 123 -11.40 -10.35 13.71
N VAL A 124 -10.14 -9.97 13.44
CA VAL A 124 -9.29 -9.18 14.36
C VAL A 124 -9.98 -7.89 14.77
N LEU A 125 -10.60 -7.19 13.82
CA LEU A 125 -11.16 -5.85 14.02
C LEU A 125 -12.28 -5.80 15.06
N LYS A 126 -12.93 -6.95 15.37
CA LYS A 126 -13.95 -7.04 16.43
C LYS A 126 -13.39 -6.67 17.81
N ALA A 127 -12.08 -6.87 18.01
CA ALA A 127 -11.43 -6.61 19.28
C ALA A 127 -10.91 -5.17 19.42
N CYS A 128 -11.02 -4.32 18.39
CA CYS A 128 -10.26 -3.06 18.29
C CYS A 128 -11.15 -1.80 18.24
N PRO A 129 -12.07 -1.56 19.20
CA PRO A 129 -13.00 -0.44 19.13
C PRO A 129 -12.35 0.94 19.33
N ALA A 130 -11.13 1.00 19.90
CA ALA A 130 -10.38 2.22 20.19
C ALA A 130 -9.22 2.45 19.21
N LEU A 131 -9.20 1.73 18.08
CA LEU A 131 -8.11 1.79 17.12
C LEU A 131 -8.02 3.17 16.47
N THR A 132 -6.84 3.78 16.52
CA THR A 132 -6.53 5.08 15.89
C THR A 132 -5.53 4.90 14.75
N ASP A 133 -4.68 3.88 14.79
CA ASP A 133 -3.59 3.65 13.85
C ASP A 133 -3.59 2.20 13.37
N LEU A 134 -3.68 2.02 12.05
CA LEU A 134 -3.62 0.73 11.39
C LEU A 134 -2.47 0.72 10.38
N SER A 135 -1.55 -0.25 10.51
CA SER A 135 -0.47 -0.44 9.54
C SER A 135 -0.47 -1.84 8.92
N VAL A 136 -0.06 -1.90 7.66
CA VAL A 136 0.18 -3.13 6.89
C VAL A 136 1.44 -2.93 6.08
N GLU A 137 2.41 -3.82 6.26
CA GLU A 137 3.65 -3.80 5.49
C GLU A 137 3.72 -5.09 4.67
N ILE A 138 4.04 -4.97 3.39
CA ILE A 138 4.23 -6.12 2.50
C ILE A 138 5.51 -5.91 1.72
N ASN A 139 6.45 -6.83 1.85
CA ASN A 139 7.57 -6.93 0.91
C ASN A 139 7.02 -7.39 -0.45
N CYS A 140 6.70 -6.45 -1.35
CA CYS A 140 6.00 -6.76 -2.59
C CYS A 140 6.87 -7.61 -3.53
N LEU A 141 8.19 -7.35 -3.56
CA LEU A 141 9.15 -8.11 -4.35
C LEU A 141 9.22 -9.57 -3.92
N HIS A 142 9.35 -9.83 -2.62
CA HIS A 142 9.38 -11.18 -2.09
C HIS A 142 8.03 -11.87 -2.19
N ASN A 143 6.93 -11.15 -1.94
CA ASN A 143 5.60 -11.74 -2.05
C ASN A 143 5.27 -12.13 -3.50
N ALA A 144 5.77 -11.41 -4.49
CA ALA A 144 5.63 -11.79 -5.91
C ALA A 144 6.33 -13.13 -6.23
N ARG A 145 7.41 -13.46 -5.53
CA ARG A 145 8.21 -14.69 -5.73
C ARG A 145 7.73 -15.85 -4.85
N LYS A 146 7.65 -15.62 -3.54
CA LYS A 146 7.38 -16.64 -2.51
C LYS A 146 5.91 -16.74 -2.10
N LYS A 147 5.09 -15.72 -2.40
CA LYS A 147 3.67 -15.66 -2.04
C LYS A 147 3.42 -16.03 -0.56
N TYR A 148 4.06 -15.34 0.38
CA TYR A 148 3.89 -15.65 1.80
C TYR A 148 2.58 -15.09 2.37
N VAL A 149 1.98 -14.08 1.73
CA VAL A 149 0.71 -13.47 2.14
C VAL A 149 -0.20 -13.20 0.94
N ASN A 150 -1.49 -13.44 1.14
CA ASN A 150 -2.50 -13.01 0.18
C ASN A 150 -2.79 -11.51 0.37
N ALA A 151 -2.31 -10.67 -0.55
CA ALA A 151 -2.52 -9.22 -0.47
C ALA A 151 -3.99 -8.81 -0.68
N ASP A 152 -4.80 -9.64 -1.36
CA ASP A 152 -6.23 -9.37 -1.59
C ASP A 152 -7.06 -9.42 -0.30
N LEU A 153 -6.47 -9.88 0.82
CA LEU A 153 -7.03 -9.75 2.16
C LEU A 153 -7.24 -8.30 2.59
N TYR A 154 -6.51 -7.35 2.01
CA TYR A 154 -6.59 -5.92 2.31
C TYR A 154 -7.43 -5.15 1.28
N GLY A 155 -8.42 -5.81 0.67
CA GLY A 155 -9.34 -5.21 -0.30
C GLY A 155 -10.57 -4.54 0.32
N ASP A 156 -11.58 -4.32 -0.51
CA ASP A 156 -12.81 -3.60 -0.15
C ASP A 156 -13.53 -4.16 1.08
N ASP A 157 -13.64 -5.49 1.19
CA ASP A 157 -14.36 -6.13 2.30
C ASP A 157 -13.61 -5.96 3.64
N PHE A 158 -12.28 -5.85 3.59
CA PHE A 158 -11.48 -5.52 4.76
C PHE A 158 -11.73 -4.08 5.20
N PHE A 159 -11.68 -3.13 4.27
CA PHE A 159 -11.94 -1.73 4.61
C PHE A 159 -13.39 -1.44 4.99
N GLU A 160 -14.35 -2.22 4.49
CA GLU A 160 -15.73 -2.21 4.99
C GLU A 160 -15.80 -2.63 6.47
N ALA A 161 -15.10 -3.70 6.84
CA ALA A 161 -15.02 -4.12 8.24
C ALA A 161 -14.27 -3.11 9.12
N VAL A 162 -13.24 -2.44 8.59
CA VAL A 162 -12.52 -1.34 9.28
C VAL A 162 -13.46 -0.18 9.54
N ALA A 163 -14.21 0.26 8.53
CA ALA A 163 -15.15 1.36 8.66
C ALA A 163 -16.28 1.07 9.65
N ASP A 164 -16.76 -0.18 9.71
CA ASP A 164 -17.80 -0.63 10.65
C ASP A 164 -17.30 -0.73 12.10
N ARG A 165 -16.09 -1.25 12.31
CA ARG A 165 -15.60 -1.68 13.64
C ARG A 165 -14.61 -0.72 14.29
N CYS A 166 -13.96 0.15 13.52
CA CYS A 166 -12.92 1.07 13.98
C CYS A 166 -13.30 2.54 13.71
N PRO A 167 -14.37 3.07 14.34
CA PRO A 167 -14.87 4.42 14.05
C PRO A 167 -13.93 5.56 14.49
N GLN A 168 -12.94 5.26 15.33
CA GLN A 168 -11.94 6.21 15.83
C GLN A 168 -10.67 6.23 14.98
N LEU A 169 -10.59 5.44 13.90
CA LEU A 169 -9.38 5.33 13.11
C LEU A 169 -8.99 6.68 12.50
N GLU A 170 -7.76 7.08 12.74
CA GLU A 170 -7.18 8.35 12.34
C GLU A 170 -6.10 8.18 11.25
N SER A 171 -5.41 7.04 11.25
CA SER A 171 -4.30 6.75 10.35
C SER A 171 -4.38 5.35 9.75
N ILE A 172 -4.16 5.25 8.44
CA ILE A 172 -3.93 4.01 7.70
C ILE A 172 -2.60 4.14 6.98
N SER A 173 -1.72 3.16 7.13
CA SER A 173 -0.48 3.07 6.37
C SER A 173 -0.31 1.68 5.75
N MET A 174 -0.20 1.63 4.43
CA MET A 174 0.10 0.42 3.67
C MET A 174 1.40 0.61 2.89
N LEU A 175 2.48 -0.03 3.35
CA LEU A 175 3.83 0.21 2.86
C LEU A 175 4.37 -0.98 2.06
N ASP A 176 5.06 -0.69 0.95
CA ASP A 176 5.99 -1.63 0.34
C ASP A 176 7.33 -1.51 1.06
N CYS A 177 7.76 -2.63 1.61
CA CYS A 177 8.89 -2.70 2.53
C CYS A 177 10.14 -3.31 1.86
N SER A 178 10.13 -3.46 0.54
CA SER A 178 11.19 -4.14 -0.22
C SER A 178 12.46 -3.33 -0.47
N GLY A 179 12.50 -2.06 -0.05
CA GLY A 179 13.71 -1.20 -0.10
C GLY A 179 14.17 -0.76 -1.49
N TYR A 180 13.47 -1.11 -2.57
CA TYR A 180 13.83 -0.76 -3.95
C TYR A 180 12.64 -0.20 -4.73
N ALA A 181 12.92 0.73 -5.64
CA ALA A 181 11.97 1.18 -6.65
C ALA A 181 11.61 0.02 -7.59
N ASN A 182 10.44 -0.56 -7.39
CA ASN A 182 10.03 -1.76 -8.10
C ASN A 182 9.19 -1.40 -9.33
N PHE A 183 9.75 -1.64 -10.52
CA PHE A 183 9.04 -1.49 -11.80
C PHE A 183 7.88 -2.50 -12.01
N ASN A 184 7.63 -3.42 -11.07
CA ASN A 184 6.69 -4.54 -11.23
C ASN A 184 5.77 -4.75 -10.01
N ILE A 185 5.41 -3.70 -9.27
CA ILE A 185 4.45 -3.84 -8.17
C ILE A 185 3.06 -4.16 -8.74
N LYS A 186 2.47 -5.26 -8.26
CA LYS A 186 1.10 -5.65 -8.60
C LYS A 186 0.11 -4.88 -7.75
N SER A 187 -0.98 -4.45 -8.35
CA SER A 187 -2.15 -3.95 -7.62
C SER A 187 -2.74 -5.04 -6.73
N ILE A 188 -3.27 -4.65 -5.59
CA ILE A 188 -4.26 -5.43 -4.85
C ILE A 188 -5.56 -5.37 -5.66
N GLU A 189 -5.97 -6.49 -6.25
CA GLU A 189 -7.06 -6.51 -7.23
C GLU A 189 -8.43 -6.24 -6.60
N THR A 190 -8.56 -6.55 -5.32
CA THR A 190 -9.77 -6.35 -4.52
C THR A 190 -9.84 -4.97 -3.85
N LEU A 191 -8.79 -4.13 -3.96
CA LEU A 191 -8.79 -2.76 -3.46
C LEU A 191 -9.21 -1.82 -4.59
N THR A 192 -10.48 -1.40 -4.57
CA THR A 192 -11.10 -0.64 -5.66
C THR A 192 -11.61 0.74 -5.20
N ASP A 193 -12.27 1.47 -6.12
CA ASP A 193 -12.93 2.75 -5.82
C ASP A 193 -13.92 2.66 -4.64
N ARG A 194 -14.49 1.47 -4.41
CA ARG A 194 -15.37 1.22 -3.26
C ARG A 194 -14.64 1.49 -1.94
N THR A 195 -13.37 1.08 -1.81
CA THR A 195 -12.54 1.40 -0.64
C THR A 195 -12.42 2.90 -0.45
N LEU A 196 -12.09 3.68 -1.50
CA LEU A 196 -11.98 5.14 -1.38
C LEU A 196 -13.28 5.77 -0.85
N LEU A 197 -14.42 5.38 -1.41
CA LEU A 197 -15.72 5.91 -1.00
C LEU A 197 -16.14 5.50 0.41
N LEU A 198 -15.67 4.35 0.91
CA LEU A 198 -15.84 3.94 2.31
C LEU A 198 -14.99 4.82 3.23
N LEU A 199 -13.69 4.96 2.92
CA LEU A 199 -12.75 5.77 3.70
C LEU A 199 -13.15 7.25 3.74
N ALA A 200 -13.70 7.79 2.65
CA ALA A 200 -14.20 9.17 2.59
C ALA A 200 -15.21 9.47 3.70
N LYS A 201 -16.03 8.50 4.11
CA LYS A 201 -17.11 8.64 5.10
C LYS A 201 -16.62 8.50 6.55
N MET A 202 -15.40 8.01 6.77
CA MET A 202 -14.86 7.81 8.12
C MET A 202 -14.43 9.14 8.73
N LYS A 203 -15.15 9.67 9.73
CA LYS A 203 -14.99 11.07 10.17
C LYS A 203 -13.66 11.41 10.86
N SER A 204 -13.03 10.42 11.49
CA SER A 204 -11.81 10.59 12.28
C SER A 204 -10.54 10.43 11.44
N LEU A 205 -10.66 9.85 10.24
CA LEU A 205 -9.54 9.46 9.39
C LEU A 205 -8.86 10.71 8.78
N ARG A 206 -7.54 10.81 8.94
CA ARG A 206 -6.75 12.00 8.57
C ARG A 206 -5.56 11.68 7.69
N SER A 207 -4.86 10.58 7.98
CA SER A 207 -3.70 10.15 7.21
C SER A 207 -4.01 8.82 6.56
N ILE A 208 -3.92 8.76 5.24
CA ILE A 208 -4.23 7.55 4.49
C ILE A 208 -3.09 7.33 3.50
N GLU A 209 -2.43 6.19 3.60
CA GLU A 209 -1.49 5.73 2.59
C GLU A 209 -1.90 4.32 2.16
N LEU A 210 -2.27 4.18 0.89
CA LEU A 210 -2.73 2.90 0.33
C LEU A 210 -1.65 2.23 -0.51
N ALA A 211 -1.65 0.90 -0.46
CA ALA A 211 -0.88 0.08 -1.39
C ALA A 211 -1.38 0.30 -2.83
N PRO A 212 -0.59 -0.09 -3.85
CA PRO A 212 -1.02 -0.06 -5.23
C PRO A 212 -2.38 -0.74 -5.42
N ALA A 213 -3.35 0.02 -5.90
CA ALA A 213 -4.75 -0.35 -5.94
C ALA A 213 -5.33 -0.24 -7.35
N ARG A 214 -6.44 -0.96 -7.58
CA ARG A 214 -7.17 -0.95 -8.85
C ARG A 214 -8.22 0.17 -8.84
N LEU A 215 -7.74 1.40 -8.98
CA LEU A 215 -8.56 2.61 -8.90
C LEU A 215 -8.80 3.19 -10.29
N THR A 216 -9.90 3.95 -10.42
CA THR A 216 -10.23 4.68 -11.65
C THR A 216 -10.14 6.19 -11.45
N GLY A 217 -9.98 6.92 -12.55
CA GLY A 217 -9.98 8.38 -12.54
C GLY A 217 -11.28 8.94 -11.94
N LYS A 218 -12.41 8.36 -12.36
CA LYS A 218 -13.72 8.64 -11.79
C LYS A 218 -13.81 8.33 -10.29
N GLY A 219 -13.25 7.21 -9.83
CA GLY A 219 -13.25 6.84 -8.42
C GLY A 219 -12.54 7.85 -7.53
N ILE A 220 -11.38 8.33 -7.98
CA ILE A 220 -10.60 9.38 -7.30
C ILE A 220 -11.38 10.71 -7.29
N PHE A 221 -12.03 11.05 -8.41
CA PHE A 221 -12.91 12.23 -8.50
C PHE A 221 -14.10 12.15 -7.53
N ASP A 222 -14.80 11.02 -7.49
CA ASP A 222 -15.94 10.80 -6.60
C ASP A 222 -15.51 10.87 -5.12
N TYR A 223 -14.35 10.32 -4.79
CA TYR A 223 -13.73 10.45 -3.46
C TYR A 223 -13.52 11.91 -3.09
N LEU A 224 -12.86 12.68 -3.97
CA LEU A 224 -12.58 14.10 -3.76
C LEU A 224 -13.87 14.91 -3.57
N CYS A 225 -14.88 14.66 -4.39
CA CYS A 225 -16.21 15.26 -4.24
C CYS A 225 -16.84 14.93 -2.88
N CYS A 226 -16.72 13.67 -2.43
CA CYS A 226 -17.28 13.22 -1.16
C CYS A 226 -16.62 13.93 0.02
N VAL A 227 -15.28 13.95 0.08
CA VAL A 227 -14.55 14.58 1.20
C VAL A 227 -14.68 16.10 1.20
N SER A 228 -14.76 16.73 0.03
CA SER A 228 -14.90 18.18 -0.10
C SER A 228 -16.25 18.68 0.43
N LYS A 229 -17.31 17.86 0.30
CA LYS A 229 -18.68 18.18 0.73
C LYS A 229 -18.99 17.77 2.17
N GLU A 230 -18.15 16.93 2.78
CA GLU A 230 -18.40 16.40 4.11
C GLU A 230 -18.22 17.49 5.19
N LYS A 231 -19.26 17.68 6.01
CA LYS A 231 -19.30 18.74 7.03
C LYS A 231 -18.99 18.21 8.44
N GLY A 232 -18.90 16.89 8.60
CA GLY A 232 -18.73 16.20 9.87
C GLY A 232 -17.34 15.62 10.14
N LEU A 233 -16.32 15.97 9.34
CA LEU A 233 -14.94 15.53 9.60
C LEU A 233 -14.39 16.19 10.88
N VAL A 234 -13.63 15.43 11.67
CA VAL A 234 -13.13 15.83 12.99
C VAL A 234 -11.62 16.03 12.93
N GLY A 235 -11.12 17.25 13.22
CA GLY A 235 -9.69 17.54 13.33
C GLY A 235 -9.12 18.45 12.23
N GLY A 236 -7.83 18.27 11.90
CA GLY A 236 -7.07 19.07 10.94
C GLY A 236 -7.27 18.65 9.47
N GLU A 237 -6.29 18.94 8.61
CA GLU A 237 -6.27 18.58 7.19
C GLU A 237 -6.30 17.04 7.01
N ARG A 238 -7.02 16.56 5.98
CA ARG A 238 -7.02 15.15 5.57
C ARG A 238 -6.09 14.97 4.38
N SER A 239 -5.12 14.07 4.51
CA SER A 239 -4.21 13.68 3.44
C SER A 239 -4.47 12.24 3.03
N ILE A 240 -4.50 12.00 1.72
CA ILE A 240 -4.50 10.67 1.15
C ILE A 240 -3.38 10.53 0.12
N GLU A 241 -2.57 9.50 0.27
CA GLU A 241 -1.62 9.00 -0.70
C GLU A 241 -2.15 7.71 -1.31
N ILE A 242 -2.28 7.74 -2.64
CA ILE A 242 -2.80 6.67 -3.45
C ILE A 242 -1.72 6.26 -4.45
N ARG A 243 -1.48 4.95 -4.56
CA ARG A 243 -0.69 4.38 -5.65
C ARG A 243 -1.63 3.65 -6.60
N MET A 244 -1.59 3.95 -7.89
CA MET A 244 -2.45 3.27 -8.86
C MET A 244 -1.67 2.14 -9.53
N GLY A 245 -1.97 0.90 -9.14
CA GLY A 245 -1.35 -0.28 -9.74
C GLY A 245 -2.12 -0.74 -10.98
N GLY A 246 -1.41 -1.27 -11.97
CA GLY A 246 -2.07 -1.89 -13.12
C GLY A 246 -1.18 -2.01 -14.34
N HIS A 247 -0.48 -3.13 -14.45
CA HIS A 247 0.00 -3.65 -15.72
C HIS A 247 -0.64 -5.03 -15.90
N GLN A 248 -1.51 -5.19 -16.90
CA GLN A 248 -1.99 -6.53 -17.26
C GLN A 248 -1.44 -6.98 -18.61
N ARG A 249 -0.71 -8.10 -18.51
CA ARG A 249 -0.61 -9.24 -19.42
C ARG A 249 0.16 -9.08 -20.73
N THR A 250 0.47 -7.88 -21.19
CA THR A 250 1.27 -7.68 -22.40
C THR A 250 2.42 -6.72 -22.11
N PRO A 251 3.68 -7.06 -22.47
CA PRO A 251 4.86 -6.21 -22.25
C PRO A 251 4.81 -4.79 -22.85
N PHE A 252 3.74 -4.45 -23.56
CA PHE A 252 3.61 -3.25 -24.38
C PHE A 252 2.31 -2.46 -24.18
N ALA A 253 1.44 -2.84 -23.22
CA ALA A 253 0.24 -2.03 -22.93
C ALA A 253 0.60 -0.88 -21.99
N PRO A 254 0.22 0.37 -22.28
CA PRO A 254 0.54 1.51 -21.43
C PRO A 254 -0.01 1.32 -20.00
N PRO A 255 0.70 1.79 -18.96
CA PRO A 255 0.19 1.80 -17.60
C PRO A 255 -1.19 2.45 -17.54
N ARG A 256 -2.14 1.86 -16.80
CA ARG A 256 -3.47 2.47 -16.64
C ARG A 256 -3.40 3.84 -15.98
N PHE A 257 -2.36 4.11 -15.18
CA PHE A 257 -2.12 5.38 -14.50
C PHE A 257 -2.47 6.59 -15.37
N TYR A 258 -1.85 6.75 -16.55
CA TYR A 258 -2.07 7.93 -17.38
C TYR A 258 -3.51 8.07 -17.87
N ALA A 259 -4.14 6.98 -18.30
CA ALA A 259 -5.52 7.01 -18.78
C ALA A 259 -6.50 7.40 -17.65
N GLU A 260 -6.31 6.84 -16.46
CA GLU A 260 -7.14 7.16 -15.30
C GLU A 260 -6.88 8.60 -14.81
N ILE A 261 -5.65 9.08 -14.88
CA ILE A 261 -5.30 10.46 -14.56
C ILE A 261 -5.95 11.45 -15.53
N VAL A 262 -5.98 11.14 -16.84
CA VAL A 262 -6.67 11.96 -17.84
C VAL A 262 -8.16 12.04 -17.50
N GLU A 263 -8.83 10.90 -17.25
CA GLU A 263 -10.25 10.88 -16.88
C GLU A 263 -10.51 11.71 -15.61
N PHE A 264 -9.69 11.54 -14.58
CA PHE A 264 -9.78 12.32 -13.34
C PHE A 264 -9.72 13.83 -13.60
N LEU A 265 -8.81 14.25 -14.47
CA LEU A 265 -8.57 15.67 -14.75
C LEU A 265 -9.59 16.25 -15.71
N GLU A 266 -10.12 15.47 -16.65
CA GLU A 266 -11.32 15.83 -17.41
C GLU A 266 -12.51 16.13 -16.49
N LEU A 267 -12.83 15.23 -15.56
CA LEU A 267 -13.93 15.43 -14.61
C LEU A 267 -13.71 16.64 -13.71
N LEU A 268 -12.48 16.86 -13.24
CA LEU A 268 -12.11 18.07 -12.50
C LEU A 268 -12.27 19.35 -13.32
N SER A 269 -11.92 19.32 -14.61
CA SER A 269 -12.05 20.49 -15.48
C SER A 269 -13.51 20.90 -15.71
N GLU A 270 -14.43 19.94 -15.67
CA GLU A 270 -15.84 20.14 -15.96
C GLU A 270 -16.63 20.64 -14.74
N ILE A 271 -16.24 20.26 -13.52
CA ILE A 271 -16.94 20.66 -12.30
C ILE A 271 -16.67 22.12 -11.92
N SER A 272 -17.66 22.79 -11.32
CA SER A 272 -17.46 24.12 -10.71
C SER A 272 -16.86 24.02 -9.30
N GLU A 273 -16.19 25.08 -8.83
CA GLU A 273 -15.64 25.10 -7.46
C GLU A 273 -16.74 24.99 -6.40
N GLU A 274 -17.91 25.59 -6.68
CA GLU A 274 -19.10 25.51 -5.84
C GLU A 274 -19.68 24.09 -5.83
N GLU A 275 -19.77 23.45 -6.99
CA GLU A 275 -20.28 22.08 -7.13
C GLU A 275 -19.32 21.05 -6.55
N LEU A 276 -18.02 21.29 -6.62
CA LEU A 276 -16.98 20.49 -5.97
C LEU A 276 -17.04 20.65 -4.44
N GLY A 277 -17.53 21.80 -3.97
CA GLY A 277 -17.61 22.17 -2.56
C GLY A 277 -16.33 22.83 -2.05
N ALA A 278 -15.39 23.17 -2.93
CA ALA A 278 -14.05 23.66 -2.59
C ALA A 278 -14.10 24.93 -1.73
N ALA A 279 -14.91 25.91 -2.12
CA ALA A 279 -15.07 27.17 -1.38
C ALA A 279 -15.71 27.00 0.01
N THR A 280 -16.49 25.93 0.21
CA THR A 280 -17.19 25.66 1.48
C THR A 280 -16.49 24.61 2.33
N CYS A 281 -15.42 24.02 1.81
CA CYS A 281 -14.69 22.94 2.43
C CYS A 281 -13.90 23.48 3.63
N ARG A 282 -14.26 23.06 4.84
CA ARG A 282 -13.58 23.49 6.07
C ARG A 282 -12.22 22.81 6.25
N GLN A 283 -12.12 21.56 5.83
CA GLN A 283 -10.89 20.78 5.87
C GLN A 283 -10.43 20.56 4.44
N LYS A 284 -9.47 21.37 4.03
CA LYS A 284 -8.88 21.34 2.69
C LYS A 284 -8.15 19.99 2.52
N PRO A 285 -8.61 19.08 1.64
CA PRO A 285 -7.96 17.79 1.46
C PRO A 285 -6.65 17.94 0.70
N GLU A 286 -5.73 17.03 0.96
CA GLU A 286 -4.53 16.80 0.17
C GLU A 286 -4.63 15.42 -0.48
N ILE A 287 -4.47 15.35 -1.80
CA ILE A 287 -4.45 14.11 -2.56
C ILE A 287 -3.12 13.99 -3.27
N TYR A 288 -2.42 12.89 -3.01
CA TYR A 288 -1.20 12.49 -3.69
C TYR A 288 -1.49 11.23 -4.49
N ILE A 289 -1.37 11.30 -5.81
CA ILE A 289 -1.56 10.15 -6.71
C ILE A 289 -0.21 9.80 -7.29
N LYS A 290 0.39 8.72 -6.81
CA LYS A 290 1.71 8.26 -7.23
C LYS A 290 1.61 7.23 -8.34
N ASN A 291 2.47 7.39 -9.33
CA ASN A 291 2.78 6.36 -10.31
C ASN A 291 3.68 5.33 -9.62
N PRO A 292 3.25 4.07 -9.45
CA PRO A 292 4.11 3.05 -8.84
C PRO A 292 5.24 2.58 -9.78
N TYR A 293 5.29 3.10 -11.02
CA TYR A 293 6.31 2.77 -12.01
C TYR A 293 7.21 3.97 -12.26
N GLU A 294 8.49 3.88 -11.87
CA GLU A 294 9.51 4.80 -12.37
C GLU A 294 9.65 4.60 -13.88
N SER A 295 9.46 5.66 -14.68
CA SER A 295 9.68 5.54 -16.12
C SER A 295 11.10 5.97 -16.50
N LYS A 296 11.69 5.23 -17.44
CA LYS A 296 12.86 5.69 -18.20
C LYS A 296 12.38 6.18 -19.58
N GLY A 297 11.74 7.34 -19.64
CA GLY A 297 11.19 7.89 -20.90
C GLY A 297 10.96 9.40 -20.93
N ASN A 298 10.25 9.87 -21.98
CA ASN A 298 9.80 11.26 -22.22
C ASN A 298 9.21 11.95 -20.97
N VAL A 299 9.23 13.28 -20.92
CA VAL A 299 8.71 14.16 -19.84
C VAL A 299 7.35 13.70 -19.26
N PHE A 300 6.41 13.21 -20.08
CA PHE A 300 5.14 12.69 -19.56
C PHE A 300 5.23 11.33 -18.88
N SER A 301 6.13 10.48 -19.35
CA SER A 301 6.42 9.25 -18.63
C SER A 301 7.12 9.55 -17.29
N ARG A 302 7.76 10.72 -17.12
CA ARG A 302 8.45 11.13 -15.87
C ARG A 302 7.53 11.66 -14.76
N ILE A 303 6.22 11.72 -14.97
CA ILE A 303 5.32 12.12 -13.87
C ILE A 303 5.30 11.00 -12.85
N ASP A 304 5.99 11.23 -11.73
CA ASP A 304 6.07 10.29 -10.63
C ASP A 304 4.88 10.44 -9.70
N PHE A 305 4.36 11.66 -9.55
CA PHE A 305 3.12 11.88 -8.82
C PHE A 305 2.38 13.16 -9.18
N ILE A 306 1.09 13.16 -8.85
CA ILE A 306 0.20 14.31 -8.90
C ILE A 306 -0.14 14.72 -7.48
N CYS A 307 -0.05 16.01 -7.19
CA CYS A 307 -0.43 16.57 -5.89
C CYS A 307 -1.54 17.60 -6.06
N LEU A 308 -2.64 17.41 -5.34
CA LEU A 308 -3.73 18.38 -5.26
C LEU A 308 -3.88 18.83 -3.81
N LYS A 309 -3.54 20.09 -3.55
CA LYS A 309 -3.71 20.75 -2.25
C LYS A 309 -4.66 21.93 -2.37
N TRP A 310 -5.71 21.92 -1.56
CA TRP A 310 -6.65 23.05 -1.51
C TRP A 310 -6.06 24.30 -0.82
N SER A 311 -5.00 24.14 -0.03
CA SER A 311 -4.28 25.21 0.68
C SER A 311 -2.77 25.09 0.41
N PRO A 312 -2.30 25.45 -0.78
CA PRO A 312 -0.87 25.39 -1.09
C PRO A 312 -0.10 26.36 -0.19
N LYS A 313 0.95 25.87 0.49
CA LYS A 313 1.76 26.66 1.44
C LYS A 313 3.07 27.14 0.81
N SER A 314 3.45 26.59 -0.35
CA SER A 314 4.67 26.88 -1.09
C SER A 314 4.43 26.96 -2.60
N GLU A 315 5.43 27.41 -3.37
CA GLU A 315 5.38 27.38 -4.83
C GLU A 315 5.36 25.93 -5.36
N PHE A 316 6.08 25.03 -4.69
CA PHE A 316 6.02 23.58 -4.95
C PHE A 316 4.60 23.04 -4.79
N ASP A 317 3.87 23.44 -3.75
CA ASP A 317 2.48 23.01 -3.55
C ASP A 317 1.50 23.54 -4.63
N ARG A 318 1.92 24.52 -5.44
CA ARG A 318 1.14 25.06 -6.57
C ARG A 318 1.46 24.36 -7.89
N GLU A 319 2.37 23.39 -7.87
CA GLU A 319 2.61 22.51 -9.00
C GLU A 319 1.71 21.28 -8.84
N LEU A 320 1.01 20.92 -9.93
CA LEU A 320 0.14 19.74 -9.94
C LEU A 320 0.94 18.46 -10.18
N PHE A 321 2.04 18.56 -10.92
CA PHE A 321 2.86 17.44 -11.36
C PHE A 321 4.26 17.59 -10.82
N HIS A 322 4.82 16.48 -10.39
CA HIS A 322 6.17 16.44 -9.86
C HIS A 322 6.95 15.28 -10.48
N GLU A 323 8.19 15.57 -10.84
CA GLU A 323 9.23 14.59 -11.16
C GLU A 323 10.08 14.41 -9.90
N TRP A 324 10.36 13.17 -9.51
CA TRP A 324 11.39 12.84 -8.55
C TRP A 324 12.74 13.17 -9.18
N MET A 325 13.31 14.30 -8.78
CA MET A 325 14.73 14.54 -8.94
C MET A 325 15.40 13.77 -7.80
N GLU A 326 16.01 12.61 -8.07
CA GLU A 326 17.06 12.13 -7.18
C GLU A 326 18.07 13.27 -7.04
N GLU A 327 18.10 13.93 -5.88
CA GLU A 327 19.32 14.65 -5.49
C GLU A 327 20.44 13.62 -5.62
N GLU A 328 21.51 13.97 -6.32
CA GLU A 328 22.73 13.17 -6.50
C GLU A 328 23.31 12.76 -5.13
N ALA A 329 22.69 11.76 -4.51
CA ALA A 329 23.16 11.13 -3.30
C ALA A 329 24.09 10.01 -3.73
N GLU A 330 25.36 10.39 -3.80
CA GLU A 330 26.53 9.51 -3.70
C GLU A 330 26.84 8.68 -4.95
N HIS A 331 27.50 9.40 -5.86
CA HIS A 331 28.77 8.98 -6.46
C HIS A 331 29.67 8.25 -5.43
N ASP A 332 29.44 6.95 -5.15
CA ASP A 332 30.43 5.95 -4.68
C ASP A 332 29.75 4.64 -4.25
N THR A 333 29.26 3.83 -5.21
CA THR A 333 29.15 2.37 -4.99
C THR A 333 29.15 1.55 -6.28
N TYR A 334 29.68 2.09 -7.38
CA TYR A 334 30.13 1.25 -8.50
C TYR A 334 31.56 0.77 -8.23
N ARG A 335 31.70 -0.18 -7.29
CA ARG A 335 32.86 -1.07 -7.25
C ARG A 335 32.41 -2.49 -7.54
N ASP A 336 32.87 -2.95 -8.70
CA ASP A 336 33.17 -4.33 -9.03
C ASP A 336 32.01 -5.31 -9.20
N ALA A 337 31.38 -5.22 -10.37
CA ALA A 337 30.83 -6.39 -11.07
C ALA A 337 31.72 -6.80 -12.27
N SER A 338 33.03 -6.52 -12.22
CA SER A 338 33.98 -6.81 -13.31
C SER A 338 34.97 -7.95 -13.02
N MET A 339 34.78 -8.69 -11.93
CA MET A 339 35.47 -9.96 -11.71
C MET A 339 34.46 -11.09 -11.67
N TYR A 340 34.09 -11.61 -12.84
CA TYR A 340 33.88 -13.03 -13.14
C TYR A 340 33.33 -13.11 -14.56
N GLU A 341 34.22 -13.00 -15.54
CA GLU A 341 34.27 -13.86 -16.73
C GLU A 341 35.41 -13.36 -17.62
N GLY A 342 36.60 -13.92 -17.40
CA GLY A 342 37.59 -13.97 -18.45
C GLY A 342 37.22 -15.10 -19.41
N ILE A 343 37.20 -14.82 -20.70
CA ILE A 343 38.05 -15.46 -21.74
C ILE A 343 37.59 -14.99 -23.14
N SER A 344 38.53 -14.35 -23.86
CA SER A 344 38.67 -14.15 -25.32
C SER A 344 37.44 -13.63 -26.09
N GLY A 345 37.42 -12.44 -26.71
CA GLY A 345 38.48 -11.82 -27.50
C GLY A 345 38.45 -12.35 -28.94
N ASP A 346 37.63 -11.74 -29.81
CA ASP A 346 38.05 -11.38 -31.18
C ASP A 346 37.10 -10.36 -31.81
N GLU A 347 37.68 -9.46 -32.59
CA GLU A 347 37.10 -8.27 -33.21
C GLU A 347 36.29 -8.60 -34.47
N GLY A 348 35.24 -7.82 -34.75
CA GLY A 348 34.45 -7.99 -35.97
C GLY A 348 33.52 -6.81 -36.25
N ASN A 349 33.83 -6.10 -37.32
CA ASN A 349 33.35 -4.79 -37.77
C ASN A 349 32.06 -4.88 -38.63
N PHE A 350 31.48 -3.71 -39.02
CA PHE A 350 30.38 -3.46 -40.01
C PHE A 350 28.92 -3.58 -39.50
N ASP A 351 27.94 -2.76 -39.87
CA ASP A 351 27.82 -1.64 -40.83
C ASP A 351 26.55 -0.82 -40.49
N ASP A 352 26.54 0.46 -40.87
CA ASP A 352 25.34 1.31 -40.92
C ASP A 352 24.32 0.77 -41.94
N SER A 353 23.04 0.70 -41.56
CA SER A 353 21.96 0.79 -42.53
C SER A 353 20.73 1.44 -41.90
N ASP A 354 20.44 2.64 -42.42
CA ASP A 354 19.17 3.33 -42.28
C ASP A 354 18.02 2.43 -42.76
N SER A 355 17.00 2.31 -41.92
CA SER A 355 15.63 1.99 -42.32
C SER A 355 14.71 2.91 -41.54
N ASP A 356 14.35 4.02 -42.17
CA ASP A 356 13.09 4.69 -41.95
C ASP A 356 11.97 3.67 -42.20
N ASP A 357 11.22 3.33 -41.16
CA ASP A 357 9.86 2.84 -41.31
C ASP A 357 9.01 3.53 -40.23
N ASP A 358 8.07 4.32 -40.74
CA ASP A 358 6.95 4.91 -40.02
C ASP A 358 6.19 3.83 -39.24
N ASP A 359 6.02 4.04 -37.94
CA ASP A 359 4.87 3.52 -37.17
C ASP A 359 4.46 4.62 -36.18
N ASP A 360 3.83 5.66 -36.72
CA ASP A 360 2.77 6.38 -36.03
C ASP A 360 1.63 5.37 -35.77
N ASP A 361 1.40 4.98 -34.52
CA ASP A 361 0.06 4.93 -33.93
C ASP A 361 0.12 4.54 -32.44
N ASP A 362 -0.73 5.23 -31.64
CA ASP A 362 -1.06 5.02 -30.22
C ASP A 362 -0.30 5.76 -29.10
N ASN A 363 0.26 6.95 -29.39
CA ASN A 363 0.54 7.98 -28.37
C ASN A 363 -0.71 8.88 -28.12
N GLY A 364 -1.79 8.27 -27.65
CA GLY A 364 -3.11 8.88 -27.45
C GLY A 364 -3.23 9.87 -26.27
N ILE A 365 -2.35 10.86 -26.15
CA ILE A 365 -2.62 12.08 -25.36
C ILE A 365 -2.41 13.28 -26.27
N SER A 366 -3.51 13.90 -26.66
CA SER A 366 -3.57 14.97 -27.64
C SER A 366 -3.14 16.32 -27.05
N ALA A 367 -2.73 17.27 -27.89
CA ALA A 367 -2.43 18.64 -27.48
C ALA A 367 -3.60 19.36 -26.76
N ARG A 368 -4.82 18.84 -26.88
CA ARG A 368 -6.02 19.29 -26.17
C ARG A 368 -5.96 18.92 -24.68
N ASP A 369 -5.50 17.72 -24.38
CA ASP A 369 -5.34 17.23 -23.00
C ASP A 369 -4.28 18.10 -22.31
N LEU A 370 -3.20 18.41 -23.03
CA LEU A 370 -2.14 19.36 -22.64
C LEU A 370 -2.66 20.75 -22.18
N LEU A 371 -3.67 21.27 -22.87
CA LEU A 371 -4.32 22.55 -22.57
C LEU A 371 -5.30 22.44 -21.40
N LEU A 372 -5.96 21.28 -21.25
CA LEU A 372 -6.84 20.99 -20.14
C LEU A 372 -6.09 21.06 -18.81
N TRP A 373 -4.88 20.50 -18.73
CA TRP A 373 -4.06 20.55 -17.50
C TRP A 373 -3.70 21.97 -17.09
N ARG A 374 -3.31 22.82 -18.05
CA ARG A 374 -2.99 24.23 -17.78
C ARG A 374 -4.22 25.02 -17.32
N ALA A 375 -5.38 24.71 -17.88
CA ALA A 375 -6.64 25.33 -17.50
C ALA A 375 -7.09 24.90 -16.08
N ILE A 376 -6.94 23.63 -15.72
CA ILE A 376 -7.24 23.11 -14.36
C ILE A 376 -6.27 23.73 -13.34
N ALA A 377 -4.97 23.74 -13.64
CA ALA A 377 -3.96 24.34 -12.78
C ALA A 377 -4.22 25.83 -12.52
N ALA A 378 -4.61 26.58 -13.56
CA ALA A 378 -4.95 27.99 -13.44
C ALA A 378 -6.27 28.24 -12.68
N ARG A 379 -7.23 27.31 -12.76
CA ARG A 379 -8.57 27.43 -12.14
C ARG A 379 -8.54 27.10 -10.65
N PHE A 380 -8.05 25.93 -10.26
CA PHE A 380 -8.17 25.45 -8.88
C PHE A 380 -7.05 25.92 -7.93
N MET A 381 -5.91 26.37 -8.43
CA MET A 381 -4.77 26.78 -7.60
C MET A 381 -4.68 28.29 -7.33
N ASN A 382 -5.61 29.09 -7.89
CA ASN A 382 -5.68 30.55 -7.71
C ASN A 382 -6.87 31.02 -6.84
N ALA A 383 -7.59 30.10 -6.17
CA ALA A 383 -8.82 30.42 -5.44
C ALA A 383 -8.63 31.23 -4.14
N ASP A 384 -7.40 31.52 -3.71
CA ASP A 384 -7.11 32.38 -2.54
C ASP A 384 -6.96 33.88 -2.90
N MET A 385 -7.51 34.34 -4.03
CA MET A 385 -7.38 35.74 -4.46
C MET A 385 -8.62 36.64 -4.28
N HIS A 386 -9.67 36.23 -3.55
CA HIS A 386 -10.78 37.14 -3.17
C HIS A 386 -11.37 36.92 -1.78
#